data_AF-A0A0A8L134-F1
#
_entry.id   AF-A0A0A8L134-F1
#
_cell.length_a   1.000
_cell.length_b   1.000
_cell.length_c   1.000
_cell.angle_alpha   90.00
_cell.angle_beta   90.00
_cell.angle_gamma   90.00
#
_symmetry.space_group_name_H-M   'P 1'
#
loop_
_entity.id
_entity.type
_entity.pdbx_description
1 polymer ?
#
loop_
_entity_poly.entity_id
_entity_poly.type
_entity_poly.pdbx_seq_one_letter_code
_entity_poly.pdbx_strand_id
1 'polypeptide(L)'
;MWVQGSIEFKNPLLAGWHSCQEDLKFIKELKKDHFVALKRTVRDENGTEVANEQRTLIYTKQPVAETSAKLRQLQHFKNTYVVTFTDIDIMEYSSFSSNPHRIHWDRDYTRNVEGYRDIIVQGPFLVQFVIDYCEHLFGRSVSSIKYKNTCHVYAGTDVEVCHNGLESDGKANVVLRDAKNPQKVYFESKVA
;
A
#
# COMPACT_ATOMS: atom_id res chain seq x y z
N MET A 1 -5.30 -10.80 -0.71
CA MET A 1 -4.15 -9.93 -0.37
C MET A 1 -3.89 -8.88 -1.44
N TRP A 2 -3.56 -7.65 -1.06
CA TRP A 2 -3.18 -6.56 -1.98
C TRP A 2 -1.66 -6.52 -2.13
N VAL A 3 -1.12 -6.74 -3.33
CA VAL A 3 0.32 -7.06 -3.47
C VAL A 3 1.14 -5.96 -4.13
N GLN A 4 0.64 -5.35 -5.18
CA GLN A 4 1.36 -4.27 -5.88
C GLN A 4 0.39 -3.44 -6.69
N GLY A 5 0.86 -2.29 -7.14
CA GLY A 5 0.08 -1.43 -8.01
C GLY A 5 0.82 -0.17 -8.41
N SER A 6 0.08 0.69 -9.08
CA SER A 6 0.49 2.06 -9.38
C SER A 6 -0.71 2.98 -9.42
N ILE A 7 -0.53 4.24 -9.05
CA ILE A 7 -1.51 5.30 -9.22
C ILE A 7 -0.82 6.43 -9.98
N GLU A 8 -1.53 7.01 -10.95
CA GLU A 8 -1.14 8.20 -11.69
C GLU A 8 -2.26 9.23 -11.55
N PHE A 9 -1.93 10.41 -11.04
CA PHE A 9 -2.81 11.56 -10.92
C PHE A 9 -2.54 12.51 -12.08
N LYS A 10 -3.51 12.63 -12.98
CA LYS A 10 -3.43 13.54 -14.13
C LYS A 10 -3.81 14.96 -13.74
N ASN A 11 -4.76 15.07 -12.82
CA ASN A 11 -5.21 16.31 -12.20
C ASN A 11 -5.48 16.03 -10.71
N PRO A 12 -5.49 17.07 -9.85
CA PRO A 12 -5.91 16.90 -8.46
C PRO A 12 -7.31 16.28 -8.35
N LEU A 13 -7.48 15.32 -7.45
CA LEU A 13 -8.80 14.80 -7.09
C LEU A 13 -9.48 15.79 -6.16
N LEU A 14 -10.39 16.60 -6.70
CA LEU A 14 -11.15 17.58 -5.93
C LEU A 14 -12.35 16.91 -5.24
N ALA A 15 -12.91 17.56 -4.22
CA ALA A 15 -14.17 17.10 -3.63
C ALA A 15 -15.29 17.18 -4.68
N GLY A 16 -16.06 16.10 -4.83
CA GLY A 16 -17.15 16.05 -5.81
C GLY A 16 -17.42 14.64 -6.31
N TRP A 17 -18.38 14.54 -7.23
CA TRP A 17 -18.74 13.27 -7.85
C TRP A 17 -17.69 12.86 -8.88
N HIS A 18 -17.29 11.60 -8.81
CA HIS A 18 -16.37 10.98 -9.75
C HIS A 18 -17.00 9.67 -10.26
N SER A 19 -16.76 9.37 -11.53
CA SER A 19 -17.02 8.03 -12.06
C SER A 19 -15.75 7.19 -12.00
N CYS A 20 -15.88 5.91 -11.66
CA CYS A 20 -14.77 4.97 -11.62
C CYS A 20 -15.14 3.74 -12.46
N GLN A 21 -14.45 3.57 -13.58
CA GLN A 21 -14.53 2.35 -14.38
C GLN A 21 -13.42 1.39 -13.97
N GLU A 22 -13.76 0.13 -13.73
CA GLU A 22 -12.80 -0.91 -13.38
C GLU A 22 -12.76 -2.01 -14.45
N ASP A 23 -11.59 -2.22 -15.04
CA ASP A 23 -11.33 -3.22 -16.07
C ASP A 23 -10.44 -4.34 -15.54
N LEU A 24 -10.82 -5.59 -15.80
CA LEU A 24 -9.97 -6.75 -15.56
C LEU A 24 -8.83 -6.80 -16.59
N LYS A 25 -7.58 -6.71 -16.12
CA LYS A 25 -6.40 -6.73 -16.99
C LYS A 25 -5.90 -8.14 -17.25
N PHE A 26 -5.76 -8.94 -16.21
CA PHE A 26 -5.44 -10.36 -16.33
C PHE A 26 -5.85 -11.13 -15.08
N ILE A 27 -6.05 -12.43 -15.26
CA ILE A 27 -6.02 -13.43 -14.20
C ILE A 27 -4.89 -14.39 -14.54
N LYS A 28 -3.97 -14.58 -13.61
CA LYS A 28 -2.84 -15.50 -13.79
C LYS A 28 -2.75 -16.44 -12.59
N GLU A 29 -2.82 -17.73 -12.86
CA GLU A 29 -2.51 -18.74 -11.87
C GLU A 29 -1.00 -18.92 -11.76
N LEU A 30 -0.48 -18.94 -10.52
CA LEU A 30 0.90 -19.26 -10.23
C LEU A 30 0.93 -20.19 -9.03
N LYS A 31 1.42 -21.42 -9.25
CA LYS A 31 1.34 -22.51 -8.27
C LYS A 31 -0.12 -22.78 -7.84
N LYS A 32 -0.53 -22.37 -6.64
CA LYS A 32 -1.91 -22.53 -6.12
C LYS A 32 -2.60 -21.19 -5.85
N ASP A 33 -2.01 -20.09 -6.31
CA ASP A 33 -2.48 -18.73 -6.06
C ASP A 33 -2.94 -18.07 -7.36
N HIS A 34 -3.97 -17.24 -7.26
CA HIS A 34 -4.51 -16.49 -8.40
C HIS A 34 -4.17 -15.01 -8.26
N PHE A 35 -3.42 -14.50 -9.23
CA PHE A 35 -3.10 -13.09 -9.37
C PHE A 35 -4.12 -12.43 -10.27
N VAL A 36 -4.87 -11.48 -9.73
CA VAL A 36 -5.91 -10.73 -10.45
C VAL A 36 -5.47 -9.29 -10.53
N ALA A 37 -5.18 -8.83 -11.75
CA ALA A 37 -4.82 -7.44 -12.00
C ALA A 37 -6.01 -6.67 -12.56
N LEU A 38 -6.22 -5.48 -11.99
CA LEU A 38 -7.34 -4.59 -12.26
C LEU A 38 -6.77 -3.23 -12.64
N LYS A 39 -7.40 -2.56 -13.60
CA LYS A 39 -7.16 -1.15 -13.90
C LYS A 39 -8.41 -0.37 -13.52
N ARG A 40 -8.25 0.74 -12.81
CA ARG A 40 -9.29 1.72 -12.60
C ARG A 40 -8.97 3.00 -13.35
N THR A 41 -10.00 3.55 -13.96
CA THR A 41 -9.95 4.85 -14.62
C THR A 41 -10.98 5.74 -13.94
N VAL A 42 -10.51 6.82 -13.30
CA VAL A 42 -11.34 7.76 -12.55
C VAL A 42 -11.54 9.01 -13.40
N ARG A 43 -12.79 9.44 -13.56
CA ARG A 43 -13.16 10.66 -14.29
C ARG A 43 -13.95 11.62 -13.40
N ASP A 44 -13.75 12.91 -13.59
CA ASP A 44 -14.57 13.96 -12.97
C ASP A 44 -15.99 14.00 -13.56
N GLU A 45 -16.81 14.92 -13.06
CA GLU A 45 -18.19 15.15 -13.52
C GLU A 45 -18.29 15.57 -15.00
N ASN A 46 -17.21 16.10 -15.59
CA ASN A 46 -17.12 16.47 -17.00
C ASN A 46 -16.64 15.31 -17.89
N GLY A 47 -16.35 14.15 -17.31
CA GLY A 47 -15.79 12.99 -18.02
C GLY A 47 -14.28 13.05 -18.27
N THR A 48 -13.60 14.06 -17.74
CA THR A 48 -12.14 14.21 -17.83
C THR A 48 -11.47 13.16 -16.97
N GLU A 49 -10.50 12.43 -17.53
CA GLU A 49 -9.74 11.45 -16.76
C GLU A 49 -8.78 12.15 -15.79
N VAL A 50 -9.01 11.95 -14.49
CA VAL A 50 -8.26 12.61 -13.43
C VAL A 50 -7.26 11.69 -12.74
N ALA A 51 -7.51 10.38 -12.72
CA ALA A 51 -6.56 9.40 -12.19
C ALA A 51 -6.68 8.03 -12.86
N ASN A 52 -5.57 7.31 -12.90
CA ASN A 52 -5.53 5.89 -13.23
C ASN A 52 -4.90 5.12 -12.08
N GLU A 53 -5.50 3.99 -11.73
CA GLU A 53 -4.91 3.03 -10.80
C GLU A 53 -4.73 1.69 -11.51
N GLN A 54 -3.62 1.02 -11.26
CA GLN A 54 -3.46 -0.41 -11.49
C GLN A 54 -3.21 -1.08 -10.15
N ARG A 55 -3.84 -2.21 -9.90
CA ARG A 55 -3.57 -3.01 -8.70
C ARG A 55 -3.60 -4.49 -9.02
N THR A 56 -2.82 -5.26 -8.27
CA THR A 56 -2.80 -6.71 -8.34
C THR A 56 -3.15 -7.29 -6.98
N LEU A 57 -4.20 -8.11 -6.96
CA LEU A 57 -4.64 -8.88 -5.80
C LEU A 57 -4.19 -10.33 -5.95
N ILE A 58 -3.81 -10.96 -4.84
CA ILE A 58 -3.66 -12.41 -4.74
C ILE A 58 -4.86 -12.99 -4.01
N TYR A 59 -5.49 -13.98 -4.62
CA TYR A 59 -6.43 -14.90 -3.99
C TYR A 59 -5.70 -16.22 -3.74
N THR A 60 -5.68 -16.65 -2.48
CA THR A 60 -4.96 -17.83 -2.04
C THR A 60 -5.78 -18.59 -1.01
N LYS A 61 -5.64 -19.91 -1.00
CA LYS A 61 -6.13 -20.80 0.07
C LYS A 61 -4.98 -21.41 0.86
N GLN A 62 -3.75 -20.97 0.59
CA GLN A 62 -2.58 -21.47 1.30
C GLN A 62 -2.58 -20.89 2.72
N PRO A 63 -2.06 -21.64 3.70
CA PRO A 63 -1.84 -21.11 5.04
C PRO A 63 -0.98 -19.85 4.99
N VAL A 64 -1.23 -18.94 5.92
CA VAL A 64 -0.40 -17.74 6.09
C VAL A 64 1.04 -18.18 6.39
N ALA A 65 1.96 -17.71 5.55
CA ALA A 65 3.39 -17.86 5.76
C ALA A 65 3.99 -16.48 6.05
N GLU A 66 4.85 -16.38 7.07
CA GLU A 66 5.66 -15.17 7.23
C GLU A 66 6.67 -15.09 6.09
N THR A 67 6.43 -14.20 5.13
CA THR A 67 7.41 -13.86 4.11
C THR A 67 8.36 -12.79 4.63
N SER A 68 9.65 -13.12 4.75
CA SER A 68 10.71 -12.13 4.83
C SER A 68 11.20 -11.83 3.42
N ALA A 69 10.88 -10.64 2.90
CA ALA A 69 11.54 -10.16 1.70
C ALA A 69 12.99 -9.81 2.07
N LYS A 70 13.98 -10.45 1.42
CA LYS A 70 15.38 -10.08 1.58
C LYS A 70 15.63 -8.71 0.96
N LEU A 71 16.34 -7.85 1.68
CA LEU A 71 16.74 -6.53 1.20
C LEU A 71 17.48 -6.59 -0.14
N ARG A 72 17.03 -5.79 -1.11
CA ARG A 72 17.94 -5.18 -2.09
C ARG A 72 18.62 -4.00 -1.38
N GLN A 73 19.94 -3.86 -1.55
CA GLN A 73 20.79 -2.93 -0.81
C GLN A 73 20.16 -1.52 -0.61
N LEU A 74 19.79 -1.19 0.64
CA LEU A 74 19.24 0.13 1.04
C LEU A 74 20.33 1.15 1.40
N GLN A 75 21.52 1.05 0.81
CA GLN A 75 22.73 1.75 1.27
C GLN A 75 22.65 3.29 1.22
N HIS A 76 21.60 3.85 0.63
CA HIS A 76 21.42 5.30 0.45
C HIS A 76 20.09 5.85 1.00
N PHE A 77 19.38 5.07 1.83
CA PHE A 77 18.12 5.53 2.42
C PHE A 77 18.37 6.24 3.75
N LYS A 78 17.87 7.46 3.89
CA LYS A 78 17.85 8.19 5.16
C LYS A 78 16.62 7.74 5.96
N ASN A 79 16.82 7.32 7.21
CA ASN A 79 15.73 7.16 8.17
C ASN A 79 15.30 8.55 8.65
N THR A 80 14.00 8.79 8.66
CA THR A 80 13.43 10.13 8.84
C THR A 80 12.24 10.18 9.78
N TYR A 81 11.51 9.08 9.92
CA TYR A 81 10.29 9.05 10.71
C TYR A 81 9.97 7.62 11.14
N VAL A 82 9.39 7.46 12.34
CA VAL A 82 8.85 6.18 12.82
C VAL A 82 7.35 6.37 13.02
N VAL A 83 6.57 5.47 12.44
CA VAL A 83 5.10 5.44 12.57
C VAL A 83 4.67 4.11 13.17
N THR A 84 3.63 4.15 14.02
CA THR A 84 3.03 2.96 14.61
C THR A 84 1.54 3.00 14.34
N PHE A 85 1.03 2.02 13.59
CA PHE A 85 -0.39 1.91 13.28
C PHE A 85 -1.10 1.16 14.41
N THR A 86 -2.00 1.85 15.11
CA THR A 86 -2.78 1.26 16.21
C THR A 86 -4.01 0.50 15.69
N ASP A 87 -4.63 -0.32 16.54
CA ASP A 87 -5.89 -0.99 16.21
C ASP A 87 -6.99 0.00 15.78
N ILE A 88 -7.01 1.18 16.41
CA ILE A 88 -8.02 2.23 16.13
C ILE A 88 -7.79 2.79 14.73
N ASP A 89 -6.55 3.15 14.39
CA ASP A 89 -6.21 3.68 13.05
C ASP A 89 -6.62 2.70 11.95
N ILE A 90 -6.36 1.41 12.17
CA ILE A 90 -6.67 0.35 11.20
C ILE A 90 -8.19 0.14 11.07
N MET A 91 -8.93 0.19 12.18
CA MET A 91 -10.38 0.07 12.20
C MET A 91 -11.06 1.29 11.54
N GLU A 92 -10.63 2.50 11.87
CA GLU A 92 -11.12 3.74 11.27
C GLU A 92 -10.88 3.74 9.76
N TYR A 93 -9.69 3.32 9.33
CA TYR A 93 -9.39 3.15 7.91
C TYR A 93 -10.35 2.18 7.23
N SER A 94 -10.64 1.03 7.86
CA SER A 94 -11.60 0.05 7.34
C SER A 94 -13.00 0.64 7.19
N SER A 95 -13.42 1.49 8.12
CA SER A 95 -14.71 2.21 8.06
C SER A 95 -14.72 3.24 6.91
N PHE A 96 -13.74 4.15 6.86
CA PHE A 96 -13.67 5.21 5.85
C PHE A 96 -13.53 4.68 4.43
N SER A 97 -12.75 3.60 4.25
CA SER A 97 -12.52 2.99 2.94
C SER A 97 -13.61 1.99 2.54
N SER A 98 -14.62 1.76 3.37
CA SER A 98 -15.63 0.70 3.18
C SER A 98 -14.97 -0.66 2.87
N ASN A 99 -13.90 -0.99 3.60
CA ASN A 99 -13.16 -2.24 3.50
C ASN A 99 -13.37 -3.07 4.78
N PRO A 100 -14.47 -3.84 4.88
CA PRO A 100 -14.89 -4.50 6.12
C PRO A 100 -14.19 -5.84 6.38
N HIS A 101 -13.11 -6.18 5.67
CA HIS A 101 -12.45 -7.48 5.85
C HIS A 101 -11.96 -7.66 7.29
N ARG A 102 -12.38 -8.75 7.95
CA ARG A 102 -12.20 -8.99 9.39
C ARG A 102 -10.75 -9.04 9.86
N ILE A 103 -9.81 -9.37 8.99
CA ILE A 103 -8.36 -9.37 9.29
C ILE A 103 -7.81 -8.00 9.75
N HIS A 104 -8.60 -6.94 9.57
CA HIS A 104 -8.23 -5.57 9.90
C HIS A 104 -8.81 -5.08 11.23
N TRP A 105 -9.73 -5.79 11.87
CA TRP A 105 -10.42 -5.28 13.07
C TRP A 105 -10.88 -6.37 14.05
N ASP A 106 -10.95 -7.63 13.62
CA ASP A 106 -11.35 -8.77 14.45
C ASP A 106 -10.15 -9.66 14.74
N ARG A 107 -9.48 -9.42 15.87
CA ARG A 107 -8.26 -10.14 16.26
C ARG A 107 -8.46 -11.66 16.38
N ASP A 108 -9.61 -12.09 16.88
CA ASP A 108 -9.89 -13.53 17.07
C ASP A 108 -10.11 -14.22 15.73
N TYR A 109 -10.85 -13.60 14.80
CA TYR A 109 -10.97 -14.09 13.43
C TYR A 109 -9.62 -14.12 12.72
N THR A 110 -8.86 -13.03 12.84
CA THR A 110 -7.56 -12.87 12.19
C THR A 110 -6.60 -14.00 12.57
N ARG A 111 -6.57 -14.36 13.86
CA ARG A 111 -5.70 -15.40 14.41
C ARG A 111 -6.25 -16.81 14.18
N ASN A 112 -7.50 -17.04 14.54
CA ASN A 112 -8.03 -18.39 14.67
C ASN A 112 -8.68 -18.92 13.37
N VAL A 113 -9.06 -18.04 12.45
CA VAL A 113 -9.70 -18.42 11.17
C VAL A 113 -8.74 -18.26 10.00
N GLU A 114 -8.08 -17.11 9.88
CA GLU A 114 -7.21 -16.80 8.75
C GLU A 114 -5.73 -17.14 9.02
N GLY A 115 -5.34 -17.36 10.28
CA GLY A 115 -4.01 -17.83 10.66
C GLY A 115 -2.91 -16.75 10.72
N TYR A 116 -3.29 -15.48 10.75
CA TYR A 116 -2.34 -14.37 10.93
C TYR A 116 -1.96 -14.17 12.40
N ARG A 117 -0.81 -13.56 12.67
CA ARG A 117 -0.35 -13.33 14.06
C ARG A 117 -1.23 -12.35 14.83
N ASP A 118 -1.71 -11.31 14.16
CA ASP A 118 -2.55 -10.26 14.72
C ASP A 118 -3.26 -9.49 13.59
N ILE A 119 -4.05 -8.49 13.95
CA ILE A 119 -4.63 -7.50 13.03
C ILE A 119 -3.56 -6.94 12.08
N ILE A 120 -3.89 -6.87 10.79
CA ILE A 120 -3.00 -6.44 9.73
C ILE A 120 -3.39 -5.06 9.21
N VAL A 121 -2.40 -4.19 8.99
CA VAL A 121 -2.60 -2.90 8.31
C VAL A 121 -2.96 -3.13 6.83
N GLN A 122 -3.96 -2.43 6.32
CA GLN A 122 -4.36 -2.53 4.92
C GLN A 122 -3.21 -2.08 4.01
N GLY A 123 -2.90 -2.85 2.96
CA GLY A 123 -1.99 -2.42 1.90
C GLY A 123 -2.29 -1.01 1.34
N PRO A 124 -3.54 -0.67 0.99
CA PRO A 124 -3.88 0.68 0.52
C PRO A 124 -3.69 1.77 1.60
N PHE A 125 -3.76 1.44 2.89
CA PHE A 125 -3.45 2.40 3.95
C PHE A 125 -1.96 2.78 3.91
N LEU A 126 -1.07 1.80 3.74
CA LEU A 126 0.37 2.07 3.55
C LEU A 126 0.65 2.92 2.30
N VAL A 127 -0.08 2.69 1.21
CA VAL A 127 0.04 3.51 -0.02
C VAL A 127 -0.34 4.96 0.25
N GLN A 128 -1.50 5.19 0.87
CA GLN A 128 -1.97 6.54 1.18
C GLN A 128 -1.09 7.26 2.19
N PHE A 129 -0.61 6.55 3.22
CA PHE A 129 0.38 7.07 4.16
C PHE A 129 1.66 7.54 3.45
N VAL A 130 2.20 6.75 2.51
CA VAL A 130 3.41 7.13 1.78
C VAL A 130 3.18 8.32 0.85
N ILE A 131 2.02 8.41 0.20
CA ILE A 131 1.64 9.59 -0.60
C ILE A 131 1.65 10.83 0.30
N ASP A 132 0.88 10.81 1.39
CA ASP A 132 0.77 11.93 2.33
C ASP A 132 2.12 12.33 2.93
N TYR A 133 2.91 11.34 3.34
CA TYR A 133 4.27 11.55 3.85
C TYR A 133 5.16 12.28 2.82
N CYS A 134 5.14 11.86 1.55
CA CYS A 134 5.95 12.47 0.50
C CYS A 134 5.49 13.90 0.18
N GLU A 135 4.17 14.15 0.15
CA GLU A 135 3.63 15.49 -0.12
C GLU A 135 4.06 16.49 0.96
N HIS A 136 3.97 16.08 2.23
CA HIS A 136 4.45 16.88 3.36
C HIS A 136 5.97 17.07 3.34
N LEU A 137 6.73 16.00 3.09
CA LEU A 137 8.19 16.05 3.10
C LEU A 137 8.76 16.94 1.98
N PHE A 138 8.21 16.84 0.77
CA PHE A 138 8.72 17.53 -0.41
C PHE A 138 8.00 18.83 -0.74
N GLY A 139 6.90 19.14 -0.06
CA GLY A 139 6.12 20.36 -0.28
C GLY A 139 5.49 20.45 -1.67
N ARG A 140 5.20 19.31 -2.29
CA ARG A 140 4.60 19.22 -3.63
C ARG A 140 3.69 18.00 -3.74
N SER A 141 2.65 18.10 -4.57
CA SER A 141 1.75 16.99 -4.82
C SER A 141 2.45 15.82 -5.52
N VAL A 142 2.04 14.61 -5.15
CA VAL A 142 2.46 13.37 -5.81
C VAL A 142 1.65 13.20 -7.11
N SER A 143 2.36 13.14 -8.23
CA SER A 143 1.80 12.87 -9.55
C SER A 143 1.68 11.39 -9.85
N SER A 144 2.55 10.54 -9.26
CA SER A 144 2.42 9.09 -9.39
C SER A 144 3.11 8.33 -8.27
N ILE A 145 2.63 7.12 -8.01
CA ILE A 145 3.27 6.14 -7.14
C ILE A 145 3.22 4.77 -7.81
N LYS A 146 4.32 4.02 -7.76
CA LYS A 146 4.36 2.59 -8.06
C LYS A 146 4.86 1.86 -6.84
N TYR A 147 4.13 0.85 -6.38
CA TYR A 147 4.40 0.24 -5.08
C TYR A 147 4.27 -1.29 -5.08
N LYS A 148 4.83 -1.89 -4.04
CA LYS A 148 4.73 -3.31 -3.72
C LYS A 148 4.64 -3.51 -2.20
N ASN A 149 3.60 -4.21 -1.77
CA ASN A 149 3.48 -4.76 -0.42
C ASN A 149 4.26 -6.09 -0.36
N THR A 150 5.31 -6.14 0.44
CA THR A 150 6.26 -7.27 0.48
C THR A 150 6.00 -8.21 1.66
N CYS A 151 5.51 -7.69 2.79
CA CYS A 151 5.02 -8.50 3.92
C CYS A 151 4.00 -7.73 4.76
N HIS A 152 3.37 -8.42 5.73
CA HIS A 152 2.33 -7.85 6.57
C HIS A 152 2.91 -6.93 7.66
N VAL A 153 2.33 -5.74 7.81
CA VAL A 153 2.48 -4.90 9.01
C VAL A 153 1.39 -5.29 9.98
N TYR A 154 1.75 -5.62 11.21
CA TYR A 154 0.79 -5.91 12.27
C TYR A 154 0.55 -4.67 13.13
N ALA A 155 -0.65 -4.55 13.70
CA ALA A 155 -0.97 -3.47 14.63
C ALA A 155 0.07 -3.34 15.77
N GLY A 156 0.38 -2.10 16.16
CA GLY A 156 1.38 -1.79 17.19
C GLY A 156 2.84 -2.04 16.78
N THR A 157 3.11 -2.34 15.50
CA THR A 157 4.48 -2.46 15.00
C THR A 157 5.05 -1.09 14.67
N ASP A 158 6.24 -0.79 15.18
CA ASP A 158 6.98 0.42 14.82
C ASP A 158 7.60 0.25 13.43
N VAL A 159 7.24 1.15 12.52
CA VAL A 159 7.63 1.12 11.11
C VAL A 159 8.51 2.34 10.80
N GLU A 160 9.73 2.10 10.36
CA GLU A 160 10.62 3.15 9.87
C GLU A 160 10.26 3.55 8.44
N VAL A 161 10.14 4.85 8.21
CA VAL A 161 10.01 5.46 6.88
C VAL A 161 11.38 5.89 6.39
N CYS A 162 11.81 5.24 5.31
CA CYS A 162 13.12 5.41 4.71
C CYS A 162 12.97 5.93 3.28
N HIS A 163 13.75 6.95 2.89
CA HIS A 163 13.76 7.45 1.51
C HIS A 163 15.16 7.87 1.05
N ASN A 164 15.38 7.93 -0.27
CA ASN A 164 16.62 8.46 -0.85
C ASN A 164 16.54 9.96 -1.19
N GLY A 165 15.42 10.62 -0.90
CA GLY A 165 15.16 12.02 -1.26
C GLY A 165 14.76 12.16 -2.72
N LEU A 166 14.52 13.39 -3.18
CA LEU A 166 14.25 13.63 -4.60
C LEU A 166 15.53 13.46 -5.42
N GLU A 167 15.47 12.56 -6.39
CA GLU A 167 16.47 12.41 -7.46
C GLU A 167 16.32 13.57 -8.47
N SER A 168 17.30 13.70 -9.38
CA SER A 168 17.29 14.74 -10.42
C SER A 168 16.11 14.66 -11.39
N ASP A 169 15.47 13.50 -11.52
CA ASP A 169 14.26 13.30 -12.31
C ASP A 169 12.96 13.63 -11.55
N GLY A 170 13.09 14.18 -10.33
CA GLY A 170 11.97 14.56 -9.47
C GLY A 170 11.31 13.37 -8.77
N LYS A 171 11.90 12.17 -8.81
CA LYS A 171 11.33 10.98 -8.17
C LYS A 171 12.05 10.62 -6.87
N ALA A 172 11.37 9.92 -5.98
CA ALA A 172 11.94 9.37 -4.76
C ALA A 172 11.58 7.89 -4.61
N ASN A 173 12.51 7.09 -4.11
CA ASN A 173 12.20 5.75 -3.62
C ASN A 173 11.90 5.83 -2.13
N VAL A 174 10.80 5.19 -1.70
CA VAL A 174 10.38 5.13 -0.29
C VAL A 174 10.17 3.68 0.11
N VAL A 175 10.68 3.34 1.29
CA VAL A 175 10.63 2.01 1.88
C VAL A 175 10.09 2.09 3.29
N LEU A 176 9.14 1.22 3.62
CA LEU A 176 8.67 1.01 4.99
C LEU A 176 9.24 -0.31 5.50
N ARG A 177 9.94 -0.28 6.64
CA ARG A 177 10.59 -1.46 7.23
C ARG A 177 10.40 -1.53 8.74
N ASP A 178 10.61 -2.71 9.31
CA ASP A 178 10.52 -2.95 10.75
C ASP A 178 11.65 -2.19 11.48
N ALA A 179 11.29 -1.40 12.48
CA ALA A 179 12.25 -0.61 13.27
C ALA A 179 13.21 -1.48 14.09
N LYS A 180 12.78 -2.68 14.50
CA LYS A 180 13.59 -3.62 15.29
C LYS A 180 14.35 -4.60 14.39
N ASN A 181 13.86 -4.86 13.18
CA ASN A 181 14.51 -5.70 12.19
C ASN A 181 14.54 -5.02 10.80
N PRO A 182 15.52 -4.14 10.53
CA PRO A 182 15.62 -3.42 9.26
C PRO A 182 15.69 -4.29 7.99
N GLN A 183 15.95 -5.60 8.12
CA GLN A 183 15.89 -6.56 7.01
C GLN A 183 14.47 -6.90 6.58
N LYS A 184 13.46 -6.63 7.42
CA LYS A 184 12.06 -6.89 7.15
C LYS A 184 11.41 -5.65 6.54
N VAL A 185 11.31 -5.65 5.22
CA VAL A 185 10.62 -4.60 4.45
C VAL A 185 9.16 -4.98 4.25
N TYR A 186 8.26 -4.06 4.58
CA TYR A 186 6.82 -4.19 4.41
C TYR A 186 6.31 -3.62 3.10
N PHE A 187 6.94 -2.54 2.64
CA PHE A 187 6.48 -1.76 1.51
C PHE A 187 7.67 -1.14 0.78
N GLU A 188 7.63 -1.21 -0.54
CA GLU A 188 8.58 -0.53 -1.43
C GLU A 188 7.78 0.31 -2.43
N SER A 189 8.25 1.52 -2.70
CA SER A 189 7.64 2.36 -3.73
C SER A 189 8.62 3.30 -4.41
N LYS A 190 8.20 3.75 -5.59
CA LYS A 190 8.77 4.89 -6.31
C LYS A 190 7.66 5.92 -6.52
N VAL A 191 7.93 7.15 -6.10
CA VAL A 191 7.00 8.29 -6.09
C VAL A 191 7.55 9.39 -7.00
N ALA A 192 6.69 10.17 -7.66
CA ALA A 192 7.05 11.30 -8.52
C ALA A 192 6.13 12.51 -8.31
#